data_AF-A0A920NRQ6-F1
#
_entry.id   AF-A0A920NRQ6-F1
#
_cell.length_a   1.000
_cell.length_b   1.000
_cell.length_c   1.000
_cell.angle_alpha   90.00
_cell.angle_beta   90.00
_cell.angle_gamma   90.00
#
_symmetry.space_group_name_H-M   'P 1'
#
loop_
_entity.id
_entity.type
_entity.pdbx_description
1 polymer ?
#
loop_
_entity_poly.entity_id
_entity_poly.type
_entity_poly.pdbx_seq_one_letter_code
_entity_poly.pdbx_strand_id
1 'polypeptide(L)'
;MTLHAAKGLEFPVVFITGLEDGLFPLYSCLGKPKGKKFEEERRLFYVGLTRAMEKVYLIYANHRRRLGSDDLYGMVSRFVHEMPEENWKKYHLLPH
;
A
#
# COMPACT_ATOMS: atom_id res chain seq x y z
N MET A 1 -8.65 -5.91 8.45
CA MET A 1 -7.57 -6.19 9.43
C MET A 1 -6.33 -5.38 9.06
N THR A 2 -5.34 -5.26 9.94
CA THR A 2 -4.04 -4.63 9.60
C THR A 2 -3.12 -5.65 8.92
N LEU A 3 -2.10 -5.19 8.17
CA LEU A 3 -1.09 -6.06 7.57
C LEU A 3 -0.38 -6.94 8.61
N HIS A 4 -0.12 -6.38 9.79
CA HIS A 4 0.47 -7.10 10.91
C HIS A 4 -0.40 -8.28 11.37
N ALA A 5 -1.71 -8.06 11.52
CA ALA A 5 -2.66 -9.08 11.95
C ALA A 5 -2.89 -10.17 10.89
N ALA A 6 -2.59 -9.89 9.62
CA ALA A 6 -2.72 -10.85 8.53
C ALA A 6 -1.56 -11.85 8.46
N LYS A 7 -0.51 -11.72 9.27
CA LYS A 7 0.65 -12.62 9.25
C LYS A 7 0.24 -14.05 9.58
N GLY A 8 0.53 -14.98 8.67
CA GLY A 8 0.20 -16.41 8.83
C GLY A 8 -1.21 -16.79 8.37
N LEU A 9 -1.97 -15.84 7.81
CA LEU A 9 -3.28 -16.10 7.18
C LEU A 9 -3.15 -16.03 5.65
N GLU A 10 -4.07 -16.67 4.95
CA GLU A 10 -4.17 -16.65 3.49
C GLU A 10 -5.63 -16.54 3.06
N PHE A 11 -5.86 -15.86 1.94
CA PHE A 11 -7.21 -15.61 1.42
C PHE A 11 -7.20 -15.73 -0.11
N PRO A 12 -8.29 -16.24 -0.73
CA PRO A 12 -8.39 -16.31 -2.20
C PRO A 12 -8.15 -14.95 -2.86
N VAL A 13 -8.76 -13.90 -2.30
CA VAL A 13 -8.66 -12.52 -2.79
C VAL A 13 -8.32 -11.57 -1.64
N VAL A 14 -7.37 -10.66 -1.87
CA VAL A 14 -6.96 -9.64 -0.89
C VAL A 14 -7.07 -8.24 -1.49
N PHE A 15 -7.58 -7.30 -0.71
CA PHE A 15 -7.57 -5.88 -1.03
C PHE A 15 -6.62 -5.17 -0.07
N ILE A 16 -5.53 -4.61 -0.61
CA ILE A 16 -4.60 -3.78 0.16
C ILE A 16 -4.92 -2.32 -0.14
N THR A 17 -5.51 -1.65 0.83
CA THR A 17 -5.96 -0.25 0.71
C THR A 17 -5.02 0.70 1.39
N GLY A 18 -5.03 1.97 0.97
CA GLY A 18 -4.23 3.01 1.60
C GLY A 18 -2.76 2.93 1.21
N LEU A 19 -2.48 2.44 0.00
CA LEU A 19 -1.15 2.42 -0.60
C LEU A 19 -0.78 3.82 -1.08
N GLU A 20 -0.60 4.72 -0.12
CA GLU A 20 -0.22 6.11 -0.34
C GLU A 20 1.09 6.41 0.38
N ASP A 21 2.02 7.12 -0.26
CA ASP A 21 3.19 7.64 0.44
C ASP A 21 2.73 8.56 1.58
N GLY A 22 3.18 8.27 2.80
CA GLY A 22 2.73 8.95 4.01
C GLY A 22 1.61 8.22 4.77
N LEU A 23 0.93 7.25 4.15
CA LEU A 23 0.12 6.23 4.85
C LEU A 23 0.86 4.92 4.96
N PHE A 24 1.35 4.43 3.83
CA PHE A 24 2.07 3.17 3.70
C PHE A 24 2.96 3.22 2.45
N PRO A 25 4.27 3.49 2.61
CA PRO A 25 4.97 3.62 3.88
C PRO A 25 4.56 4.84 4.70
N LEU A 26 4.60 4.71 6.03
CA LEU A 26 4.32 5.82 6.94
C LEU A 26 5.27 7.01 6.70
N TYR A 27 4.74 8.24 6.86
CA TYR A 27 5.48 9.49 6.63
C TYR A 27 6.82 9.55 7.39
N SER A 28 6.82 9.06 8.62
CA SER A 28 8.01 9.03 9.50
C SER A 28 9.15 8.15 8.97
N CYS A 29 8.87 7.25 8.02
CA CYS A 29 9.84 6.37 7.39
C CYS A 29 10.40 6.94 6.08
N LEU A 30 9.72 7.92 5.46
CA LEU A 30 10.06 8.43 4.12
C LEU A 30 11.39 9.19 4.08
N GLY A 31 11.75 9.88 5.16
CA GLY A 31 12.96 10.73 5.22
C GLY A 31 14.28 9.96 5.22
N LYS A 32 14.26 8.63 5.40
CA LYS A 32 15.45 7.76 5.32
C LYS A 32 15.15 6.55 4.45
N PRO A 33 15.15 6.70 3.11
CA PRO A 33 15.07 5.56 2.20
C PRO A 33 16.18 4.56 2.54
N LYS A 34 15.85 3.28 2.62
CA LYS A 34 16.74 2.20 3.08
C LYS A 34 17.06 2.16 4.59
N GLY A 35 16.46 3.04 5.39
CA GLY A 35 16.54 2.95 6.85
C GLY A 35 15.74 1.75 7.40
N LYS A 36 16.10 1.26 8.59
CA LYS A 36 15.48 0.05 9.20
C LYS A 36 13.94 0.05 9.17
N LYS A 37 13.32 1.18 9.51
CA LYS A 37 11.85 1.31 9.52
C LYS A 37 11.24 1.29 8.12
N PHE A 38 11.91 1.89 7.15
CA PHE A 38 11.50 1.85 5.75
C PHE A 38 11.55 0.42 5.19
N GLU A 39 12.64 -0.29 5.47
CA GLU A 39 12.82 -1.69 5.10
C GLU A 39 11.79 -2.62 5.77
N GLU A 40 11.34 -2.27 6.97
CA GLU A 40 10.29 -2.99 7.70
C GLU A 40 8.92 -2.80 7.06
N GLU A 41 8.53 -1.56 6.74
CA GLU A 41 7.32 -1.25 5.98
C GLU A 41 7.34 -1.95 4.61
N ARG A 42 8.49 -1.97 3.93
CA ARG A 42 8.65 -2.69 2.66
C ARG A 42 8.42 -4.19 2.83
N ARG A 43 8.98 -4.80 3.88
CA ARG A 43 8.71 -6.23 4.19
C ARG A 43 7.24 -6.48 4.46
N LEU A 44 6.56 -5.58 5.18
CA LEU A 44 5.13 -5.69 5.45
C LEU A 44 4.29 -5.64 4.17
N PHE A 45 4.68 -4.82 3.20
CA PHE A 45 4.03 -4.77 1.89
C PHE A 45 4.09 -6.14 1.19
N TYR A 46 5.29 -6.72 1.09
CA TYR A 46 5.48 -8.05 0.48
C TYR A 46 4.74 -9.15 1.24
N VAL A 47 4.76 -9.11 2.58
CA VAL A 47 3.95 -10.01 3.41
C VAL A 47 2.48 -9.91 3.03
N GLY A 48 1.96 -8.68 2.88
CA GLY A 48 0.60 -8.41 2.42
C GLY A 48 0.27 -9.00 1.05
N LEU A 49 1.17 -8.82 0.07
CA LEU A 49 1.01 -9.41 -1.27
C LEU A 49 0.87 -10.94 -1.20
N THR A 50 1.73 -11.59 -0.41
CA THR A 50 1.71 -13.05 -0.22
C THR A 50 0.57 -13.57 0.67
N ARG A 51 -0.42 -12.73 1.03
CA ARG A 51 -1.67 -13.20 1.65
C ARG A 51 -2.72 -13.57 0.61
N ALA A 52 -2.58 -13.08 -0.62
CA ALA A 52 -3.46 -13.43 -1.73
C ALA A 52 -3.02 -14.76 -2.34
N MET A 53 -3.96 -15.68 -2.49
CA MET A 53 -3.73 -16.95 -3.19
C MET A 53 -3.98 -16.82 -4.69
N GLU A 54 -5.02 -16.07 -5.09
CA GLU A 54 -5.41 -15.93 -6.50
C GLU A 54 -5.25 -14.50 -7.01
N LYS A 55 -5.80 -13.51 -6.28
CA LYS A 55 -5.80 -12.10 -6.72
C LYS A 55 -5.54 -11.14 -5.59
N VAL A 56 -4.72 -10.13 -5.88
CA VAL A 56 -4.52 -8.97 -5.01
C VAL A 56 -4.93 -7.70 -5.74
N TYR A 57 -5.69 -6.86 -5.05
CA TYR A 57 -6.07 -5.52 -5.51
C TYR A 57 -5.34 -4.48 -4.67
N LEU A 58 -4.55 -3.64 -5.33
CA LEU A 58 -3.78 -2.57 -4.72
C LEU A 58 -4.53 -1.25 -4.92
N ILE A 59 -4.92 -0.61 -3.82
CA ILE A 59 -5.79 0.58 -3.85
C ILE A 59 -5.12 1.75 -3.16
N TYR A 60 -5.05 2.87 -3.88
CA TYR A 60 -4.65 4.17 -3.37
C TYR A 60 -5.76 5.19 -3.68
N ALA A 61 -5.86 6.25 -2.87
CA ALA A 61 -6.78 7.35 -3.11
C ALA A 61 -6.01 8.60 -3.57
N ASN A 62 -6.50 9.29 -4.60
CA ASN A 62 -5.94 10.59 -5.02
C ASN A 62 -6.18 11.68 -3.96
N HIS A 63 -7.27 11.56 -3.19
CA HIS A 63 -7.64 12.46 -2.10
C HIS A 63 -8.05 11.66 -0.88
N ARG A 64 -7.48 11.98 0.28
CA ARG A 64 -7.85 11.35 1.56
C ARG A 64 -7.91 12.40 2.66
N ARG A 65 -9.09 12.51 3.29
CA ARG A 65 -9.25 13.25 4.54
C ARG A 65 -8.65 12.46 5.71
N ARG A 66 -7.82 13.11 6.52
CA ARG A 66 -7.25 12.52 7.75
C ARG A 66 -7.45 13.46 8.92
N LEU A 67 -7.98 12.96 10.03
CA LEU A 67 -7.98 13.61 11.35
C LEU A 67 -8.12 15.15 11.35
N GLY A 68 -9.14 15.68 10.67
CA GLY A 68 -9.45 17.11 10.65
C GLY A 68 -8.58 17.98 9.74
N SER A 69 -7.57 17.44 9.05
CA SER A 69 -6.82 18.16 8.03
C SER A 69 -7.56 18.16 6.69
N ASP A 70 -7.39 19.25 5.94
CA ASP A 70 -7.88 19.37 4.56
C ASP A 70 -7.19 18.36 3.63
N ASP A 71 -7.84 18.10 2.50
CA ASP A 71 -7.53 17.05 1.54
C ASP A 71 -6.03 16.96 1.21
N LEU A 72 -5.40 15.88 1.70
CA LEU A 72 -4.05 15.54 1.28
C LEU A 72 -4.12 14.88 -0.10
N TYR A 73 -3.38 15.44 -1.05
CA TYR A 73 -3.12 14.79 -2.33
C TYR A 73 -2.33 13.50 -2.08
N GLY A 74 -2.99 12.36 -2.32
CA GLY A 74 -2.40 11.05 -2.15
C GLY A 74 -1.47 10.72 -3.32
N MET A 75 -0.19 10.56 -3.01
CA MET A 75 0.76 9.97 -3.94
C MET A 75 0.71 8.45 -3.83
N VAL A 76 0.76 7.75 -4.96
CA VAL A 76 0.85 6.28 -4.97
C VAL A 76 2.04 5.84 -4.12
N SER A 77 1.86 4.83 -3.29
CA SER A 77 2.93 4.22 -2.51
C SER A 77 4.07 3.81 -3.42
N ARG A 78 5.29 4.24 -3.08
CA ARG A 78 6.48 3.86 -3.84
C ARG A 78 6.72 2.36 -3.93
N PHE A 79 6.19 1.57 -2.98
CA PHE A 79 6.31 0.11 -3.03
C PHE A 79 5.58 -0.52 -4.22
N VAL A 80 4.53 0.14 -4.74
CA VAL A 80 3.84 -0.32 -5.96
C VAL A 80 4.79 -0.24 -7.17
N HIS A 81 5.63 0.79 -7.23
CA HIS A 81 6.60 0.99 -8.31
C HIS A 81 7.83 0.07 -8.22
N GLU A 82 8.01 -0.65 -7.12
CA GLU A 82 9.05 -1.68 -7.01
C GLU A 82 8.62 -3.01 -7.65
N MET A 83 7.33 -3.19 -7.94
CA MET A 83 6.81 -4.38 -8.59
C MET A 83 7.04 -4.31 -10.12
N PRO A 84 7.43 -5.41 -10.78
CA PRO A 84 7.55 -5.45 -12.25
C PRO A 84 6.22 -5.09 -12.92
N GLU A 85 6.24 -4.16 -13.88
CA GLU A 85 5.03 -3.64 -14.51
C GLU A 85 4.28 -4.71 -15.31
N GLU A 86 4.97 -5.71 -15.81
CA GLU A 86 4.40 -6.85 -16.55
C GLU A 86 3.41 -7.68 -15.72
N ASN A 87 3.49 -7.60 -14.39
CA ASN A 87 2.71 -8.45 -13.48
C ASN A 87 1.41 -7.82 -12.98
N TRP A 88 1.13 -6.56 -13.34
CA TRP A 88 -0.06 -5.88 -12.87
C TRP A 88 -0.67 -4.96 -13.93
N LYS A 89 -1.94 -4.60 -13.72
CA LYS A 89 -2.68 -3.70 -14.61
C LYS A 89 -3.22 -2.55 -13.79
N LYS A 90 -3.01 -1.32 -14.27
CA LYS A 90 -3.56 -0.13 -13.65
C LYS A 90 -5.02 0.05 -14.09
N TYR A 91 -5.90 0.23 -13.12
CA TYR A 91 -7.28 0.66 -13.37
C TYR A 91 -7.45 2.08 -12.83
N HIS A 92 -8.07 2.95 -13.63
CA HIS A 92 -8.49 4.27 -13.15
C HIS A 92 -9.97 4.18 -12.79
N LEU A 93 -10.29 4.37 -11.50
CA LEU A 93 -11.67 4.48 -11.06
C LEU A 93 -12.12 5.90 -11.38
N LEU A 94 -13.03 6.05 -12.35
CA LEU A 94 -13.60 7.35 -12.68
C LEU A 94 -14.41 7.85 -11.47
N PRO A 95 -14.22 9.10 -11.03
CA PRO A 95 -15.14 9.70 -10.08
C PRO A 95 -16.54 9.77 -10.73
N HIS A 96 -17.55 9.31 -10.01
CA HIS A 96 -18.95 9.52 -10.36
C HIS A 96 -19.33 11.00 -10.18
#